data_AF-A0A7U9MXS7-F1
#
_entry.id   AF-A0A7U9MXS7-F1
#
_cell.length_a   1.000
_cell.length_b   1.000
_cell.length_c   1.000
_cell.angle_alpha   90.00
_cell.angle_beta   90.00
_cell.angle_gamma   90.00
#
_symmetry.space_group_name_H-M   'P 1'
#
loop_
_entity.id
_entity.type
_entity.pdbx_description
1 polymer ?
#
loop_
_entity_poly.entity_id
_entity_poly.type
_entity_poly.pdbx_seq_one_letter_code
_entity_poly.pdbx_strand_id
1 'polypeptide(L)'
;MKLIGEGKEEYRKVPCRIKHESDTIKDKLSLILTNATARELTDWEKVQQAKQLKELLTEYKKALAEENKDKPKEERVRMGRIREIVAQMFNTSTTQIGRMEAIENNLSPEFKQELEKGNIGISTAHELSRLDGEGQAKAYQQYEEKGEMHIKDVKQEQKAEITDEQVERVQMAITDAIKGEANRDIFKVKDNLEGIEKMLRKHFERTFKGSKINLEDGRHFVYRFAAEGITIINEEWQNYLIEYADLAGIVALMIENGDLVYDDSPEEVQEETEEETEEAFNGMNEPTAAVNPQEEEKPLPGQQDMSDYPDYVPEVQEKGLSFTEWIAKKYGMGQYTLIGKEVRAVIASELEANKGKMPCPAEWENKVTNALSVWVMGKTKEYQQYLQS
;
A
#
# COMPACT_ATOMS: atom_id res chain seq x y z
N MET A 1 29.33 42.17 34.48
CA MET A 1 29.39 43.54 35.04
C MET A 1 28.31 43.85 36.07
N LYS A 2 27.00 43.69 35.81
CA LYS A 2 25.93 44.15 36.73
C LYS A 2 26.14 43.76 38.21
N LEU A 3 26.41 42.47 38.48
CA LEU A 3 26.69 41.92 39.82
C LEU A 3 27.89 42.58 40.55
N ILE A 4 28.91 43.04 39.82
CA ILE A 4 30.09 43.74 40.39
C ILE A 4 29.68 45.16 40.82
N GLY A 5 28.84 45.83 40.03
CA GLY A 5 28.23 47.11 40.42
C GLY A 5 27.24 46.99 41.59
N GLU A 6 26.72 45.79 41.85
CA GLU A 6 25.91 45.44 43.03
C GLU A 6 26.77 45.06 44.26
N GLY A 7 28.09 45.24 44.21
CA GLY A 7 29.01 45.04 45.34
C GLY A 7 29.49 43.61 45.58
N LYS A 8 29.12 42.65 44.72
CA LYS A 8 29.40 41.22 44.90
C LYS A 8 30.75 40.81 44.29
N GLU A 9 31.82 41.29 44.89
CA GLU A 9 33.21 41.07 44.42
C GLU A 9 33.65 39.59 44.43
N GLU A 10 32.94 38.71 45.14
CA GLU A 10 33.16 37.26 45.08
C GLU A 10 32.98 36.67 43.67
N TYR A 11 32.19 37.32 42.79
CA TYR A 11 32.01 36.92 41.39
C TYR A 11 33.00 37.59 40.41
N ARG A 12 33.98 38.36 40.90
CA ARG A 12 34.99 39.03 40.06
C ARG A 12 35.91 38.07 39.32
N LYS A 13 36.03 36.82 39.79
CA LYS A 13 36.64 35.69 39.08
C LYS A 13 35.75 34.47 39.25
N VAL A 14 35.48 33.75 38.16
CA VAL A 14 34.76 32.47 38.18
C VAL A 14 35.72 31.32 37.84
N PRO A 15 35.56 30.12 38.43
CA PRO A 15 36.31 28.94 38.01
C PRO A 15 35.93 28.57 36.57
N CYS A 16 36.92 28.39 35.71
CA CYS A 16 36.72 28.02 34.31
C CYS A 16 37.77 26.97 33.88
N ARG A 17 37.40 26.13 32.90
CA ARG A 17 38.34 25.20 32.25
C ARG A 17 38.66 25.70 30.84
N ILE A 18 39.85 26.27 30.68
CA ILE A 18 40.38 26.66 29.37
C ILE A 18 40.76 25.39 28.61
N LYS A 19 40.28 25.23 27.38
CA LYS A 19 40.81 24.29 26.39
C LYS A 19 41.66 25.09 25.39
N HIS A 20 42.78 24.53 24.95
CA HIS A 20 43.61 25.13 23.91
C HIS A 20 43.37 24.52 22.51
N GLU A 21 42.72 23.36 22.44
CA GLU A 21 42.30 22.69 21.21
C GLU A 21 40.78 22.86 21.05
N SER A 22 40.38 23.85 20.25
CA SER A 22 38.98 24.09 19.86
C SER A 22 38.77 23.66 18.41
N ASP A 23 38.39 22.39 18.22
CA ASP A 23 37.71 21.99 16.99
C ASP A 23 36.30 22.62 17.04
N THR A 24 36.06 23.60 16.17
CA THR A 24 34.81 24.39 16.16
C THR A 24 33.57 23.54 15.91
N ILE A 25 33.73 22.36 15.30
CA ILE A 25 32.69 21.36 15.14
C ILE A 25 32.40 20.69 16.50
N LYS A 26 33.43 20.26 17.25
CA LYS A 26 33.26 19.63 18.57
C LYS A 26 32.64 20.57 19.61
N ASP A 27 32.96 21.86 19.57
CA ASP A 27 32.37 22.84 20.48
C ASP A 27 30.91 23.18 20.10
N LYS A 28 30.56 23.25 18.80
CA LYS A 28 29.15 23.32 18.35
C LYS A 28 28.34 22.08 18.77
N LEU A 29 28.90 20.88 18.62
CA LEU A 29 28.34 19.61 19.10
C LEU A 29 28.05 19.68 20.62
N SER A 30 29.02 20.16 21.38
CA SER A 30 28.91 20.32 22.85
C SER A 30 27.80 21.29 23.23
N LEU A 31 27.62 22.39 22.47
CA LEU A 31 26.55 23.36 22.69
C LEU A 31 25.16 22.77 22.38
N ILE A 32 25.02 22.08 21.25
CA ILE A 32 23.75 21.41 20.88
C ILE A 32 23.35 20.38 21.95
N LEU A 33 24.26 19.49 22.34
CA LEU A 33 24.01 18.45 23.36
C LEU A 33 23.65 19.05 24.74
N THR A 34 24.30 20.16 25.12
CA THR A 34 23.99 20.86 26.37
C THR A 34 22.59 21.47 26.32
N ASN A 35 22.22 22.12 25.21
CA ASN A 35 20.90 22.73 25.06
C ASN A 35 19.78 21.68 24.95
N ALA A 36 20.05 20.54 24.29
CA ALA A 36 19.11 19.42 24.14
C ALA A 36 18.77 18.71 25.47
N THR A 37 19.63 18.83 26.48
CA THR A 37 19.49 18.18 27.80
C THR A 37 19.16 19.15 28.94
N ALA A 38 19.25 20.46 28.70
CA ALA A 38 19.02 21.48 29.74
C ALA A 38 17.54 21.83 29.99
N ARG A 39 16.64 21.54 29.06
CA ARG A 39 15.18 21.71 29.23
C ARG A 39 14.40 20.80 28.28
N GLU A 40 13.09 20.69 28.52
CA GLU A 40 12.18 20.16 27.52
C GLU A 40 12.14 21.06 26.28
N LEU A 41 12.11 20.43 25.11
CA LEU A 41 12.04 21.06 23.79
C LEU A 41 10.63 20.91 23.22
N THR A 42 10.19 21.88 22.42
CA THR A 42 9.01 21.69 21.56
C THR A 42 9.31 20.66 20.48
N ASP A 43 8.27 20.13 19.83
CA ASP A 43 8.46 19.17 18.73
C ASP A 43 9.18 19.79 17.54
N TRP A 44 8.91 21.06 17.22
CA TRP A 44 9.66 21.82 16.22
C TRP A 44 11.14 21.99 16.59
N GLU A 45 11.45 22.30 17.85
CA GLU A 45 12.83 22.43 18.32
C GLU A 45 13.60 21.10 18.20
N LYS A 46 12.96 19.95 18.46
CA LYS A 46 13.54 18.62 18.24
C LYS A 46 13.87 18.40 16.75
N VAL A 47 12.94 18.74 15.85
CA VAL A 47 13.17 18.67 14.39
C VAL A 47 14.36 19.53 13.97
N GLN A 48 14.41 20.79 14.41
CA GLN A 48 15.50 21.71 14.04
C GLN A 48 16.85 21.32 14.63
N GLN A 49 16.92 20.83 15.87
CA GLN A 49 18.19 20.35 16.43
C GLN A 49 18.64 19.02 15.78
N ALA A 50 17.72 18.12 15.42
CA ALA A 50 18.05 16.90 14.67
C ALA A 50 18.64 17.21 13.29
N LYS A 51 18.09 18.22 12.59
CA LYS A 51 18.64 18.77 11.35
C LYS A 51 20.06 19.33 11.55
N GLN A 52 20.23 20.28 12.47
CA GLN A 52 21.52 20.93 12.74
C GLN A 52 22.61 19.93 13.14
N LEU A 53 22.26 18.93 13.98
CA LEU A 53 23.19 17.89 14.40
C LEU A 53 23.58 16.97 13.22
N LYS A 54 22.64 16.61 12.33
CA LYS A 54 22.92 15.85 11.11
C LYS A 54 23.83 16.61 10.15
N GLU A 55 23.56 17.88 9.91
CA GLU A 55 24.38 18.76 9.07
C GLU A 55 25.81 18.83 9.61
N LEU A 56 25.95 19.12 10.91
CA LEU A 56 27.24 19.23 11.58
C LEU A 56 28.02 17.91 11.66
N LEU A 57 27.34 16.78 11.89
CA LEU A 57 27.97 15.45 11.79
C LEU A 57 28.37 15.10 10.34
N THR A 58 27.69 15.66 9.35
CA THR A 58 28.07 15.52 7.93
C THR A 58 29.30 16.36 7.60
N GLU A 59 29.41 17.59 8.13
CA GLU A 59 30.64 18.39 8.09
C GLU A 59 31.80 17.66 8.79
N TYR A 60 31.57 17.14 10.00
CA TYR A 60 32.58 16.39 10.75
C TYR A 60 33.03 15.14 9.97
N LYS A 61 32.11 14.41 9.34
CA LYS A 61 32.44 13.23 8.53
C LYS A 61 33.25 13.58 7.28
N LYS A 62 33.06 14.76 6.67
CA LYS A 62 33.89 15.27 5.57
C LYS A 62 35.28 15.64 6.05
N ALA A 63 35.40 16.41 7.14
CA ALA A 63 36.70 16.79 7.72
C ALA A 63 37.52 15.56 8.12
N LEU A 64 36.88 14.60 8.80
CA LEU A 64 37.48 13.31 9.17
C LEU A 64 37.88 12.48 7.95
N ALA A 65 37.14 12.54 6.84
CA ALA A 65 37.52 11.85 5.60
C ALA A 65 38.73 12.48 4.93
N GLU A 66 38.89 13.81 5.00
CA GLU A 66 40.06 14.54 4.53
C GLU A 66 41.31 14.18 5.36
N GLU A 67 41.21 14.27 6.70
CA GLU A 67 42.26 13.90 7.65
C GLU A 67 42.72 12.43 7.53
N ASN A 68 41.86 11.57 6.98
CA ASN A 68 42.13 10.15 6.75
C ASN A 68 42.77 9.83 5.39
N LYS A 69 42.93 10.79 4.47
CA LYS A 69 43.49 10.52 3.13
C LYS A 69 44.90 9.95 3.22
N ASP A 70 45.75 10.63 3.99
CA ASP A 70 47.18 10.36 4.09
C ASP A 70 47.56 9.31 5.15
N LYS A 71 46.58 8.80 5.92
CA LYS A 71 46.79 7.84 7.01
C LYS A 71 46.77 6.37 6.52
N PRO A 72 47.55 5.46 7.13
CA PRO A 72 47.39 4.02 6.97
C PRO A 72 45.95 3.56 7.21
N LYS A 73 45.49 2.51 6.53
CA LYS A 73 44.07 2.07 6.56
C LYS A 73 43.63 1.66 7.98
N GLU A 74 44.59 1.22 8.78
CA GLU A 74 44.51 0.74 10.16
C GLU A 74 44.36 1.90 11.16
N GLU A 75 44.88 3.09 10.83
CA GLU A 75 44.81 4.30 11.65
C GLU A 75 43.61 5.20 11.28
N ARG A 76 42.84 4.84 10.23
CA ARG A 76 41.72 5.64 9.75
C ARG A 76 40.53 5.58 10.70
N VAL A 77 40.31 6.65 11.46
CA VAL A 77 39.13 6.82 12.30
C VAL A 77 37.88 6.81 11.43
N ARG A 78 36.93 5.91 11.68
CA ARG A 78 35.68 5.82 10.91
C ARG A 78 34.48 6.23 11.75
N MET A 79 33.67 7.15 11.21
CA MET A 79 32.36 7.48 11.76
C MET A 79 31.29 6.53 11.20
N GLY A 80 30.41 6.04 12.09
CA GLY A 80 29.23 5.23 11.76
C GLY A 80 28.18 5.98 10.90
N ARG A 81 26.94 5.47 10.88
CA ARG A 81 25.84 6.11 10.15
C ARG A 81 25.36 7.33 10.92
N ILE A 82 25.23 8.47 10.24
CA ILE A 82 24.89 9.73 10.90
C ILE A 82 23.51 9.65 11.59
N ARG A 83 22.51 9.02 10.96
CA ARG A 83 21.16 8.84 11.57
C ARG A 83 21.20 8.00 12.85
N GLU A 84 22.11 7.04 12.99
CA GLU A 84 22.28 6.24 14.22
C GLU A 84 22.95 7.06 15.33
N ILE A 85 23.97 7.86 15.00
CA ILE A 85 24.65 8.75 15.94
C ILE A 85 23.69 9.84 16.45
N VAL A 86 22.90 10.46 15.55
CA VAL A 86 21.84 11.41 15.91
C VAL A 86 20.80 10.76 16.82
N ALA A 87 20.33 9.55 16.50
CA ALA A 87 19.35 8.82 17.32
C ALA A 87 19.88 8.54 18.74
N GLN A 88 21.14 8.09 18.86
CA GLN A 88 21.81 7.89 20.14
C GLN A 88 21.95 9.20 20.93
N MET A 89 22.34 10.30 20.28
CA MET A 89 22.51 11.61 20.92
C MET A 89 21.19 12.23 21.42
N PHE A 90 20.06 11.92 20.77
CA PHE A 90 18.72 12.32 21.23
C PHE A 90 18.01 11.27 22.11
N ASN A 91 18.69 10.17 22.48
CA ASN A 91 18.09 9.03 23.21
C ASN A 91 16.76 8.55 22.61
N THR A 92 16.71 8.43 21.28
CA THR A 92 15.50 8.12 20.52
C THR A 92 15.79 7.08 19.41
N SER A 93 14.78 6.62 18.69
CA SER A 93 14.97 5.64 17.62
C SER A 93 15.36 6.29 16.29
N THR A 94 16.10 5.54 15.46
CA THR A 94 16.41 5.94 14.07
C THR A 94 15.15 6.18 13.23
N THR A 95 14.04 5.52 13.56
CA THR A 95 12.72 5.78 12.97
C THR A 95 12.20 7.17 13.33
N GLN A 96 12.26 7.60 14.59
CA GLN A 96 11.83 8.95 14.98
C GLN A 96 12.68 10.04 14.34
N ILE A 97 14.01 9.85 14.24
CA ILE A 97 14.87 10.76 13.45
C ILE A 97 14.43 10.77 11.98
N GLY A 98 14.05 9.63 11.40
CA GLY A 98 13.48 9.56 10.06
C GLY A 98 12.18 10.34 9.89
N ARG A 99 11.29 10.34 10.91
CA ARG A 99 10.05 11.14 10.90
C ARG A 99 10.35 12.64 10.98
N MET A 100 11.30 13.05 11.83
CA MET A 100 11.78 14.43 11.92
C MET A 100 12.41 14.90 10.60
N GLU A 101 13.17 14.03 9.93
CA GLU A 101 13.71 14.31 8.59
C GLU A 101 12.61 14.45 7.53
N ALA A 102 11.56 13.63 7.54
CA ALA A 102 10.43 13.76 6.61
C ALA A 102 9.72 15.11 6.80
N ILE A 103 9.41 15.47 8.06
CA ILE A 103 8.81 16.76 8.42
C ILE A 103 9.67 17.93 7.91
N GLU A 104 10.98 17.92 8.14
CA GLU A 104 11.82 19.05 7.74
C GLU A 104 12.04 19.17 6.23
N ASN A 105 11.98 18.08 5.46
CA ASN A 105 12.17 18.15 4.00
C ASN A 105 10.85 18.38 3.23
N ASN A 106 9.73 17.83 3.70
CA ASN A 106 8.50 17.72 2.91
C ASN A 106 7.32 18.55 3.43
N LEU A 107 7.30 18.97 4.70
CA LEU A 107 6.18 19.72 5.26
C LEU A 107 6.15 21.16 4.72
N SER A 108 4.96 21.67 4.39
CA SER A 108 4.78 23.02 3.85
C SER A 108 5.24 24.13 4.83
N PRO A 109 5.64 25.32 4.33
CA PRO A 109 6.04 26.44 5.18
C PRO A 109 4.96 26.89 6.18
N GLU A 110 3.69 26.69 5.84
CA GLU A 110 2.53 27.05 6.64
C GLU A 110 2.37 26.07 7.80
N PHE A 111 2.35 24.75 7.53
CA PHE A 111 2.29 23.75 8.58
C PHE A 111 3.54 23.70 9.47
N LYS A 112 4.71 24.11 8.96
CA LYS A 112 5.90 24.32 9.81
C LYS A 112 5.69 25.44 10.84
N GLN A 113 5.01 26.53 10.48
CA GLN A 113 4.65 27.58 11.44
C GLN A 113 3.60 27.08 12.45
N GLU A 114 2.65 26.25 12.05
CA GLU A 114 1.68 25.66 12.98
C GLU A 114 2.32 24.65 13.95
N LEU A 115 3.34 23.90 13.49
CA LEU A 115 4.16 23.03 14.35
C LEU A 115 5.06 23.84 15.29
N GLU A 116 5.58 24.99 14.85
CA GLU A 116 6.36 25.92 15.69
C GLU A 116 5.50 26.60 16.77
N LYS A 117 4.26 26.97 16.44
CA LYS A 117 3.26 27.47 17.40
C LYS A 117 2.76 26.38 18.38
N GLY A 118 2.92 25.11 18.03
CA GLY A 118 2.42 23.97 18.79
C GLY A 118 0.95 23.63 18.52
N ASN A 119 0.34 24.21 17.49
CA ASN A 119 -1.05 23.97 17.10
C ASN A 119 -1.24 22.57 16.48
N ILE A 120 -0.19 22.00 15.88
CA ILE A 120 -0.17 20.62 15.38
C ILE A 120 0.95 19.82 16.05
N GLY A 121 0.66 18.58 16.45
CA GLY A 121 1.65 17.68 17.06
C GLY A 121 2.54 16.96 16.03
N ILE A 122 3.71 16.49 16.44
CA ILE A 122 4.71 15.87 15.53
C ILE A 122 4.17 14.70 14.69
N SER A 123 3.20 13.94 15.20
CA SER A 123 2.60 12.85 14.43
C SER A 123 1.62 13.35 13.36
N THR A 124 0.86 14.43 13.59
CA THR A 124 0.05 15.06 12.53
C THR A 124 0.96 15.67 11.46
N ALA A 125 2.00 16.39 11.88
CA ALA A 125 3.02 16.94 10.99
C ALA A 125 3.73 15.85 10.15
N HIS A 126 3.98 14.68 10.72
CA HIS A 126 4.55 13.55 9.97
C HIS A 126 3.62 13.05 8.86
N GLU A 127 2.33 12.84 9.14
CA GLU A 127 1.40 12.38 8.09
C GLU A 127 1.17 13.46 7.02
N LEU A 128 1.16 14.75 7.38
CA LEU A 128 1.12 15.85 6.40
C LEU A 128 2.36 15.85 5.50
N SER A 129 3.55 15.56 6.05
CA SER A 129 4.81 15.46 5.29
C SER A 129 4.89 14.25 4.34
N ARG A 130 3.85 13.40 4.31
CA ARG A 130 3.67 12.31 3.33
C ARG A 130 2.75 12.70 2.18
N LEU A 131 1.95 13.75 2.33
CA LEU A 131 1.11 14.31 1.27
C LEU A 131 1.96 15.15 0.30
N ASP A 132 1.52 15.23 -0.95
CA ASP A 132 2.10 16.11 -1.96
C ASP A 132 1.72 17.58 -1.71
N GLY A 133 2.23 18.49 -2.55
CA GLY A 133 1.97 19.93 -2.40
C GLY A 133 0.48 20.30 -2.49
N GLU A 134 -0.30 19.61 -3.34
CA GLU A 134 -1.73 19.85 -3.41
C GLU A 134 -2.50 19.25 -2.23
N GLY A 135 -2.15 18.03 -1.80
CA GLY A 135 -2.73 17.40 -0.62
C GLY A 135 -2.51 18.23 0.65
N GLN A 136 -1.30 18.77 0.83
CA GLN A 136 -1.01 19.69 1.95
C GLN A 136 -1.80 21.00 1.84
N ALA A 137 -1.91 21.60 0.65
CA ALA A 137 -2.71 22.82 0.47
C ALA A 137 -4.22 22.59 0.77
N LYS A 138 -4.78 21.45 0.34
CA LYS A 138 -6.17 21.06 0.63
C LYS A 138 -6.38 20.79 2.13
N ALA A 139 -5.42 20.13 2.80
CA ALA A 139 -5.45 19.95 4.25
C ALA A 139 -5.36 21.29 5.01
N TYR A 140 -4.57 22.25 4.52
CA TYR A 140 -4.41 23.55 5.16
C TYR A 140 -5.71 24.38 5.09
N GLN A 141 -6.43 24.34 3.96
CA GLN A 141 -7.77 24.95 3.84
C GLN A 141 -8.77 24.35 4.85
N GLN A 142 -8.81 23.01 5.00
CA GLN A 142 -9.66 22.35 6.00
C GLN A 142 -9.28 22.72 7.44
N TYR A 143 -7.99 22.97 7.70
CA TYR A 143 -7.52 23.45 9.00
C TYR A 143 -7.94 24.90 9.27
N GLU A 144 -7.89 25.80 8.28
CA GLU A 144 -8.41 27.18 8.44
C GLU A 144 -9.93 27.21 8.65
N GLU A 145 -10.69 26.27 8.07
CA GLU A 145 -12.14 26.16 8.29
C GLU A 145 -12.51 25.52 9.65
N LYS A 146 -11.76 24.53 10.14
CA LYS A 146 -12.03 23.84 11.41
C LYS A 146 -11.39 24.51 12.64
N GLY A 147 -10.26 25.18 12.48
CA GLY A 147 -9.42 25.69 13.57
C GLY A 147 -8.58 24.64 14.31
N GLU A 148 -8.89 23.35 14.15
CA GLU A 148 -8.16 22.21 14.73
C GLU A 148 -7.95 21.11 13.68
N MET A 149 -6.86 20.35 13.79
CA MET A 149 -6.53 19.24 12.89
C MET A 149 -5.79 18.13 13.64
N HIS A 150 -6.35 16.93 13.66
CA HIS A 150 -5.75 15.77 14.30
C HIS A 150 -5.16 14.80 13.28
N ILE A 151 -4.37 13.84 13.79
CA ILE A 151 -3.84 12.72 12.99
C ILE A 151 -4.94 11.93 12.26
N LYS A 152 -6.19 11.97 12.73
CA LYS A 152 -7.34 11.32 12.09
C LYS A 152 -7.89 12.09 10.88
N ASP A 153 -7.81 13.42 10.88
CA ASP A 153 -8.20 14.23 9.71
C ASP A 153 -7.20 14.04 8.56
N VAL A 154 -5.92 13.87 8.90
CA VAL A 154 -4.84 13.61 7.94
C VAL A 154 -4.78 12.13 7.55
N LYS A 155 -5.09 11.20 8.48
CA LYS A 155 -5.56 9.84 8.16
C LYS A 155 -7.04 9.86 7.72
N GLN A 156 -7.40 10.73 6.77
CA GLN A 156 -8.19 10.18 5.69
C GLN A 156 -7.38 9.04 5.13
N GLU A 157 -7.91 7.83 5.22
CA GLU A 157 -7.23 6.67 4.67
C GLU A 157 -7.13 6.87 3.17
N GLN A 158 -5.89 7.08 2.72
CA GLN A 158 -5.47 6.54 1.44
C GLN A 158 -5.59 5.01 1.56
N LYS A 159 -6.84 4.50 1.50
CA LYS A 159 -7.12 3.17 0.99
C LYS A 159 -6.44 3.18 -0.38
N ALA A 160 -5.27 2.55 -0.46
CA ALA A 160 -4.56 2.45 -1.72
C ALA A 160 -5.53 1.83 -2.71
N GLU A 161 -5.71 2.45 -3.87
CA GLU A 161 -6.54 1.86 -4.93
C GLU A 161 -6.00 0.44 -5.16
N ILE A 162 -6.79 -0.57 -4.77
CA ILE A 162 -6.38 -1.98 -4.78
C ILE A 162 -6.01 -2.27 -6.22
N THR A 163 -4.74 -2.57 -6.48
CA THR A 163 -4.24 -2.64 -7.86
C THR A 163 -4.88 -3.81 -8.59
N ASP A 164 -4.92 -3.77 -9.93
CA ASP A 164 -5.49 -4.84 -10.75
C ASP A 164 -4.97 -6.24 -10.32
N GLU A 165 -3.65 -6.38 -10.04
CA GLU A 165 -3.06 -7.62 -9.49
C GLU A 165 -3.52 -7.98 -8.06
N GLN A 166 -3.78 -6.99 -7.21
CA GLN A 166 -4.24 -7.23 -5.84
C GLN A 166 -5.70 -7.68 -5.84
N VAL A 167 -6.56 -7.12 -6.70
CA VAL A 167 -7.97 -7.55 -6.85
C VAL A 167 -8.03 -8.99 -7.35
N GLU A 168 -7.26 -9.33 -8.38
CA GLU A 168 -7.18 -10.69 -8.94
C GLU A 168 -6.78 -11.72 -7.87
N ARG A 169 -5.72 -11.46 -7.10
CA ARG A 169 -5.29 -12.32 -5.98
C ARG A 169 -6.35 -12.45 -4.88
N VAL A 170 -7.20 -11.43 -4.68
CA VAL A 170 -8.32 -11.48 -3.73
C VAL A 170 -9.46 -12.33 -4.27
N GLN A 171 -9.80 -12.21 -5.56
CA GLN A 171 -10.80 -13.07 -6.20
C GLN A 171 -10.37 -14.54 -6.13
N MET A 172 -9.10 -14.85 -6.43
CA MET A 172 -8.54 -16.20 -6.25
C MET A 172 -8.61 -16.68 -4.80
N ALA A 173 -8.27 -15.83 -3.82
CA ALA A 173 -8.37 -16.17 -2.39
C ALA A 173 -9.82 -16.37 -1.91
N ILE A 174 -10.77 -15.59 -2.44
CA ILE A 174 -12.21 -15.76 -2.21
C ILE A 174 -12.67 -17.13 -2.74
N THR A 175 -12.36 -17.45 -3.99
CA THR A 175 -12.76 -18.72 -4.62
C THR A 175 -12.13 -19.93 -3.93
N ASP A 176 -10.93 -19.80 -3.35
CA ASP A 176 -10.33 -20.86 -2.53
C ASP A 176 -10.96 -20.99 -1.13
N ALA A 177 -11.30 -19.87 -0.48
CA ALA A 177 -11.80 -19.85 0.89
C ALA A 177 -13.32 -20.09 1.02
N ILE A 178 -14.12 -19.58 0.08
CA ILE A 178 -15.59 -19.53 0.16
C ILE A 178 -16.19 -20.76 -0.54
N LYS A 179 -16.15 -21.88 0.19
CA LYS A 179 -16.69 -23.20 -0.18
C LYS A 179 -17.60 -23.74 0.94
N GLY A 180 -18.36 -24.80 0.70
CA GLY A 180 -19.20 -25.48 1.70
C GLY A 180 -20.21 -24.56 2.39
N GLU A 181 -20.40 -24.71 3.71
CA GLU A 181 -21.31 -23.89 4.52
C GLU A 181 -21.08 -22.38 4.30
N ALA A 182 -19.84 -21.93 4.20
CA ALA A 182 -19.52 -20.50 4.04
C ALA A 182 -20.08 -19.92 2.74
N ASN A 183 -19.94 -20.63 1.63
CA ASN A 183 -20.55 -20.26 0.35
C ASN A 183 -22.08 -20.26 0.45
N ARG A 184 -22.66 -21.39 0.89
CA ARG A 184 -24.11 -21.55 1.04
C ARG A 184 -24.74 -20.48 1.95
N ASP A 185 -24.06 -20.06 3.00
CA ASP A 185 -24.52 -19.01 3.91
C ASP A 185 -24.48 -17.61 3.30
N ILE A 186 -23.43 -17.29 2.53
CA ILE A 186 -23.30 -16.00 1.86
C ILE A 186 -24.36 -15.85 0.76
N PHE A 187 -24.66 -16.91 0.00
CA PHE A 187 -25.71 -16.87 -1.02
C PHE A 187 -27.12 -16.64 -0.46
N LYS A 188 -27.40 -16.97 0.81
CA LYS A 188 -28.68 -16.64 1.48
C LYS A 188 -28.87 -15.14 1.73
N VAL A 189 -27.79 -14.36 1.67
CA VAL A 189 -27.77 -12.92 1.97
C VAL A 189 -27.17 -12.07 0.83
N LYS A 190 -27.00 -12.66 -0.37
CA LYS A 190 -26.34 -12.04 -1.52
C LYS A 190 -26.87 -10.65 -1.91
N ASP A 191 -28.16 -10.40 -1.68
CA ASP A 191 -28.84 -9.14 -2.03
C ASP A 191 -28.66 -8.06 -0.92
N ASN A 192 -27.80 -8.29 0.08
CA ASN A 192 -27.50 -7.37 1.18
C ASN A 192 -26.01 -7.41 1.58
N LEU A 193 -25.29 -6.32 1.31
CA LEU A 193 -23.87 -6.13 1.63
C LEU A 193 -23.54 -6.31 3.12
N GLU A 194 -24.35 -5.75 4.04
CA GLU A 194 -24.17 -5.93 5.50
C GLU A 194 -24.38 -7.40 5.90
N GLY A 195 -25.25 -8.10 5.16
CA GLY A 195 -25.47 -9.54 5.31
C GLY A 195 -24.22 -10.32 4.92
N ILE A 196 -23.67 -10.07 3.74
CA ILE A 196 -22.43 -10.71 3.26
C ILE A 196 -21.28 -10.45 4.24
N GLU A 197 -21.05 -9.20 4.67
CA GLU A 197 -20.00 -8.87 5.66
C GLU A 197 -20.16 -9.68 6.95
N LYS A 198 -21.39 -9.73 7.48
CA LYS A 198 -21.68 -10.47 8.72
C LYS A 198 -21.44 -11.98 8.59
N MET A 199 -21.72 -12.57 7.43
CA MET A 199 -21.45 -14.00 7.19
C MET A 199 -19.96 -14.27 6.95
N LEU A 200 -19.24 -13.37 6.27
CA LEU A 200 -17.78 -13.42 6.18
C LEU A 200 -17.13 -13.36 7.58
N ARG A 201 -17.56 -12.44 8.44
CA ARG A 201 -17.09 -12.37 9.83
C ARG A 201 -17.43 -13.64 10.62
N LYS A 202 -18.66 -14.15 10.54
CA LYS A 202 -19.09 -15.43 11.18
C LYS A 202 -18.11 -16.56 10.87
N HIS A 203 -17.76 -16.73 9.59
CA HIS A 203 -16.96 -17.87 9.10
C HIS A 203 -15.44 -17.67 9.20
N PHE A 204 -14.94 -16.42 9.19
CA PHE A 204 -13.51 -16.16 9.01
C PHE A 204 -12.82 -15.29 10.09
N GLU A 205 -13.54 -14.49 10.89
CA GLU A 205 -12.94 -13.53 11.85
C GLU A 205 -11.96 -14.18 12.85
N ARG A 206 -12.18 -15.46 13.18
CA ARG A 206 -11.51 -16.18 14.27
C ARG A 206 -10.87 -17.50 13.88
N THR A 207 -11.02 -17.95 12.64
CA THR A 207 -10.45 -19.22 12.17
C THR A 207 -8.97 -19.07 11.80
N PHE A 208 -8.51 -17.85 11.52
CA PHE A 208 -7.17 -17.57 10.98
C PHE A 208 -6.80 -18.42 9.75
N LYS A 209 -7.82 -18.95 9.05
CA LYS A 209 -7.67 -19.85 7.91
C LYS A 209 -6.92 -19.15 6.79
N GLY A 210 -6.08 -19.89 6.07
CA GLY A 210 -5.25 -19.37 5.01
C GLY A 210 -4.68 -20.48 4.16
N SER A 211 -4.27 -20.14 2.94
CA SER A 211 -3.72 -21.10 1.97
C SER A 211 -2.66 -20.41 1.10
N LYS A 212 -1.83 -21.22 0.43
CA LYS A 212 -0.87 -20.77 -0.58
C LYS A 212 -1.47 -21.04 -1.97
N ILE A 213 -1.69 -19.96 -2.72
CA ILE A 213 -2.15 -20.03 -4.11
C ILE A 213 -0.93 -19.88 -5.01
N ASN A 214 -0.80 -20.79 -5.98
CA ASN A 214 0.23 -20.74 -7.02
C ASN A 214 -0.38 -20.17 -8.30
N LEU A 215 0.38 -19.34 -9.01
CA LEU A 215 0.02 -18.70 -10.26
C LEU A 215 0.58 -19.50 -11.45
N GLU A 216 -0.03 -19.36 -12.63
CA GLU A 216 0.38 -20.11 -13.83
C GLU A 216 1.81 -19.78 -14.31
N ASP A 217 2.32 -18.61 -13.95
CA ASP A 217 3.71 -18.18 -14.22
C ASP A 217 4.74 -18.75 -13.23
N GLY A 218 4.31 -19.58 -12.28
CA GLY A 218 5.15 -20.20 -11.26
C GLY A 218 5.39 -19.34 -10.01
N ARG A 219 4.88 -18.11 -9.95
CA ARG A 219 4.85 -17.30 -8.72
C ARG A 219 3.78 -17.81 -7.75
N HIS A 220 3.78 -17.30 -6.53
CA HIS A 220 2.76 -17.61 -5.54
C HIS A 220 2.43 -16.44 -4.60
N PHE A 221 1.34 -16.58 -3.86
CA PHE A 221 1.03 -15.72 -2.72
C PHE A 221 0.38 -16.55 -1.61
N VAL A 222 0.38 -16.01 -0.39
CA VAL A 222 -0.30 -16.61 0.77
C VAL A 222 -1.39 -15.67 1.22
N TYR A 223 -2.60 -16.17 1.45
CA TYR A 223 -3.66 -15.42 2.12
C TYR A 223 -3.92 -15.97 3.52
N ARG A 224 -4.42 -15.12 4.43
CA ARG A 224 -4.83 -15.50 5.78
C ARG A 224 -5.91 -14.54 6.30
N PHE A 225 -6.98 -15.07 6.89
CA PHE A 225 -7.97 -14.25 7.59
C PHE A 225 -7.50 -13.77 8.97
N ALA A 226 -8.01 -12.63 9.40
CA ALA A 226 -7.77 -12.01 10.68
C ALA A 226 -9.05 -11.30 11.16
N ALA A 227 -9.06 -10.77 12.39
CA ALA A 227 -10.24 -10.10 12.96
C ALA A 227 -10.75 -8.88 12.15
N GLU A 228 -9.88 -8.23 11.38
CA GLU A 228 -10.20 -7.04 10.60
C GLU A 228 -10.61 -7.35 9.15
N GLY A 229 -10.15 -8.48 8.59
CA GLY A 229 -10.37 -8.83 7.18
C GLY A 229 -9.45 -9.94 6.67
N ILE A 230 -9.19 -9.98 5.35
CA ILE A 230 -8.21 -10.88 4.74
C ILE A 230 -6.87 -10.17 4.56
N THR A 231 -5.79 -10.79 5.02
CA THR A 231 -4.41 -10.38 4.72
C THR A 231 -3.87 -11.22 3.59
N ILE A 232 -3.26 -10.60 2.59
CA ILE A 232 -2.52 -11.29 1.52
C ILE A 232 -1.05 -10.87 1.58
N ILE A 233 -0.17 -11.84 1.35
CA ILE A 233 1.29 -11.76 1.45
C ILE A 233 1.87 -12.19 0.11
N ASN A 234 2.59 -11.30 -0.58
CA ASN A 234 3.29 -11.62 -1.83
C ASN A 234 4.70 -12.20 -1.57
N GLU A 235 5.38 -12.60 -2.63
CA GLU A 235 6.74 -13.18 -2.58
C GLU A 235 7.80 -12.21 -2.02
N GLU A 236 7.55 -10.90 -2.09
CA GLU A 236 8.39 -9.84 -1.51
C GLU A 236 8.09 -9.58 -0.02
N TRP A 237 7.25 -10.42 0.62
CA TRP A 237 6.78 -10.29 2.01
C TRP A 237 6.04 -8.98 2.30
N GLN A 238 5.41 -8.40 1.27
CA GLN A 238 4.53 -7.25 1.42
C GLN A 238 3.13 -7.74 1.81
N ASN A 239 2.69 -7.33 2.99
CA ASN A 239 1.36 -7.63 3.51
C ASN A 239 0.38 -6.52 3.11
N TYR A 240 -0.77 -6.88 2.55
CA TYR A 240 -1.91 -5.98 2.38
C TYR A 240 -3.16 -6.57 3.02
N LEU A 241 -3.86 -5.75 3.80
CA LEU A 241 -5.10 -6.09 4.50
C LEU A 241 -6.27 -5.50 3.71
N ILE A 242 -7.32 -6.29 3.52
CA ILE A 242 -8.59 -5.88 2.91
C ILE A 242 -9.69 -6.21 3.92
N GLU A 243 -10.37 -5.16 4.38
CA GLU A 243 -11.36 -5.24 5.44
C GLU A 243 -12.59 -6.06 5.02
N TYR A 244 -13.31 -6.65 5.99
CA TYR A 244 -14.52 -7.41 5.68
C TYR A 244 -15.59 -6.61 4.91
N ALA A 245 -15.67 -5.29 5.10
CA ALA A 245 -16.60 -4.43 4.36
C ALA A 245 -16.23 -4.30 2.87
N ASP A 246 -14.96 -4.06 2.56
CA ASP A 246 -14.47 -4.04 1.16
C ASP A 246 -14.57 -5.45 0.54
N LEU A 247 -14.24 -6.49 1.32
CA LEU A 247 -14.33 -7.89 0.90
C LEU A 247 -15.76 -8.31 0.56
N ALA A 248 -16.76 -7.84 1.32
CA ALA A 248 -18.17 -8.07 1.02
C ALA A 248 -18.58 -7.48 -0.33
N GLY A 249 -18.01 -6.34 -0.72
CA GLY A 249 -18.24 -5.73 -2.03
C GLY A 249 -17.65 -6.56 -3.17
N ILE A 250 -16.43 -7.07 -2.99
CA ILE A 250 -15.79 -7.96 -3.97
C ILE A 250 -16.58 -9.27 -4.11
N VAL A 251 -17.03 -9.86 -3.00
CA VAL A 251 -17.87 -11.08 -3.01
C VAL A 251 -19.21 -10.85 -3.69
N ALA A 252 -19.87 -9.71 -3.46
CA ALA A 252 -21.11 -9.35 -4.15
C ALA A 252 -20.92 -9.26 -5.68
N LEU A 253 -19.86 -8.57 -6.13
CA LEU A 253 -19.51 -8.46 -7.55
C LEU A 253 -19.17 -9.81 -8.18
N MET A 254 -18.47 -10.69 -7.46
CA MET A 254 -18.17 -12.05 -7.95
C MET A 254 -19.45 -12.90 -8.10
N ILE A 255 -20.45 -12.72 -7.26
CA ILE A 255 -21.76 -13.38 -7.39
C ILE A 255 -22.56 -12.79 -8.57
N GLU A 256 -22.46 -11.49 -8.82
CA GLU A 256 -23.14 -10.81 -9.94
C GLU A 256 -22.53 -11.17 -11.30
N ASN A 257 -21.19 -11.24 -11.38
CA ASN A 257 -20.45 -11.68 -12.57
C ASN A 257 -20.58 -13.18 -12.87
N GLY A 258 -20.86 -14.00 -11.84
CA GLY A 258 -20.79 -15.46 -11.91
C GLY A 258 -19.40 -16.06 -11.63
N ASP A 259 -18.43 -15.24 -11.20
CA ASP A 259 -17.10 -15.68 -10.75
C ASP A 259 -17.17 -16.57 -9.49
N LEU A 260 -18.21 -16.37 -8.66
CA LEU A 260 -18.56 -17.23 -7.53
C LEU A 260 -19.95 -17.84 -7.76
N VAL A 261 -20.04 -19.16 -7.66
CA VAL A 261 -21.26 -19.95 -7.88
C VAL A 261 -21.67 -20.65 -6.58
N TYR A 262 -22.97 -20.93 -6.42
CA TYR A 262 -23.53 -21.63 -5.25
C TYR A 262 -22.97 -23.05 -5.13
N ASP A 263 -22.47 -23.41 -3.94
CA ASP A 263 -21.87 -24.72 -3.68
C ASP A 263 -22.88 -25.76 -3.16
N ASP A 264 -23.40 -26.58 -4.08
CA ASP A 264 -24.24 -27.75 -3.79
C ASP A 264 -23.44 -28.97 -3.24
N SER A 265 -22.10 -28.90 -3.15
CA SER A 265 -21.27 -30.05 -2.78
C SER A 265 -21.45 -30.44 -1.30
N PRO A 266 -21.67 -31.72 -0.96
CA PRO A 266 -21.57 -32.16 0.43
C PRO A 266 -20.14 -31.98 0.94
N GLU A 267 -19.99 -31.65 2.22
CA GLU A 267 -18.68 -31.36 2.81
C GLU A 267 -17.81 -32.62 2.97
N GLU A 268 -16.66 -32.63 2.31
CA GLU A 268 -15.55 -33.48 2.73
C GLU A 268 -14.99 -32.93 4.06
N VAL A 269 -15.22 -33.68 5.14
CA VAL A 269 -14.65 -33.36 6.44
C VAL A 269 -13.16 -33.68 6.40
N GLN A 270 -12.35 -32.65 6.14
CA GLN A 270 -10.89 -32.74 6.31
C GLN A 270 -10.58 -32.79 7.81
N GLU A 271 -10.14 -33.95 8.30
CA GLU A 271 -9.64 -34.10 9.66
C GLU A 271 -8.32 -33.32 9.81
N GLU A 272 -8.26 -32.42 10.80
CA GLU A 272 -7.06 -31.63 11.09
C GLU A 272 -6.00 -32.50 11.79
N THR A 273 -5.14 -33.15 11.01
CA THR A 273 -3.93 -33.79 11.55
C THR A 273 -2.89 -32.72 11.90
N GLU A 274 -2.77 -32.41 13.19
CA GLU A 274 -1.61 -31.73 13.76
C GLU A 274 -0.37 -32.64 13.66
N GLU A 275 0.49 -32.42 12.66
CA GLU A 275 1.86 -32.95 12.66
C GLU A 275 2.88 -31.81 12.49
N GLU A 276 3.58 -31.49 13.58
CA GLU A 276 4.89 -30.83 13.51
C GLU A 276 5.90 -31.83 12.92
N THR A 277 6.67 -31.45 11.89
CA THR A 277 8.00 -32.06 11.68
C THR A 277 8.95 -31.22 10.84
N GLU A 278 10.23 -31.54 10.98
CA GLU A 278 11.39 -30.74 10.58
C GLU A 278 11.85 -30.97 9.13
N GLU A 279 12.96 -30.31 8.76
CA GLU A 279 13.60 -30.38 7.46
C GLU A 279 14.08 -31.80 7.06
N ALA A 280 13.94 -32.18 5.78
CA ALA A 280 15.02 -32.86 5.03
C ALA A 280 14.75 -32.99 3.51
N PHE A 281 15.83 -33.04 2.74
CA PHE A 281 15.87 -33.21 1.27
C PHE A 281 16.50 -34.58 0.91
N ASN A 282 15.87 -35.38 0.02
CA ASN A 282 16.52 -36.21 -1.02
C ASN A 282 15.57 -37.19 -1.76
N GLY A 283 16.00 -37.65 -2.94
CA GLY A 283 15.88 -39.08 -3.29
C GLY A 283 14.91 -39.50 -4.41
N MET A 284 15.38 -39.48 -5.66
CA MET A 284 14.74 -40.07 -6.86
C MET A 284 14.31 -41.54 -6.72
N ASN A 285 13.26 -41.95 -7.45
CA ASN A 285 13.33 -43.08 -8.40
C ASN A 285 12.14 -43.13 -9.39
N GLU A 286 12.47 -43.30 -10.67
CA GLU A 286 11.62 -43.76 -11.81
C GLU A 286 11.92 -45.24 -12.11
N PRO A 287 11.32 -45.95 -13.12
CA PRO A 287 10.29 -45.57 -14.11
C PRO A 287 9.04 -46.51 -13.99
N THR A 288 8.19 -46.94 -14.97
CA THR A 288 8.21 -47.00 -16.45
C THR A 288 6.80 -47.26 -17.05
N ALA A 289 6.57 -46.79 -18.29
CA ALA A 289 5.81 -47.36 -19.45
C ALA A 289 4.60 -48.34 -19.29
N ALA A 290 3.59 -48.41 -20.20
CA ALA A 290 3.11 -47.59 -21.34
C ALA A 290 1.85 -48.27 -22.00
N VAL A 291 1.41 -47.78 -23.18
CA VAL A 291 0.57 -48.44 -24.24
C VAL A 291 -0.95 -48.12 -24.30
N ASN A 292 -1.49 -48.08 -25.54
CA ASN A 292 -2.84 -47.75 -26.05
C ASN A 292 -2.94 -48.35 -27.52
N PRO A 293 -3.92 -48.09 -28.46
CA PRO A 293 -5.21 -47.37 -28.44
C PRO A 293 -6.40 -47.99 -29.29
N GLN A 294 -7.49 -47.21 -29.48
CA GLN A 294 -8.40 -47.13 -30.68
C GLN A 294 -9.56 -48.12 -30.99
N GLU A 295 -10.40 -47.70 -31.96
CA GLU A 295 -11.72 -48.19 -32.48
C GLU A 295 -12.98 -47.71 -31.68
N GLU A 296 -14.04 -46.99 -32.16
CA GLU A 296 -14.60 -46.53 -33.48
C GLU A 296 -15.73 -47.44 -34.08
N GLU A 297 -16.93 -47.01 -34.56
CA GLU A 297 -17.65 -45.70 -34.66
C GLU A 297 -19.19 -45.83 -35.01
N LYS A 298 -20.05 -44.85 -34.61
CA LYS A 298 -21.35 -44.38 -35.24
C LYS A 298 -22.60 -45.34 -35.35
N PRO A 299 -23.82 -44.88 -35.77
CA PRO A 299 -24.60 -43.65 -35.47
C PRO A 299 -26.13 -43.89 -35.14
N LEU A 300 -26.91 -42.81 -34.97
CA LEU A 300 -28.36 -42.75 -34.64
C LEU A 300 -29.32 -42.88 -35.86
N PRO A 301 -30.64 -43.07 -35.62
CA PRO A 301 -31.64 -42.22 -36.30
C PRO A 301 -32.82 -41.75 -35.40
N GLY A 302 -33.25 -40.50 -35.57
CA GLY A 302 -34.37 -39.89 -34.81
C GLY A 302 -34.54 -38.39 -35.06
N GLN A 303 -34.52 -37.96 -36.33
CA GLN A 303 -34.51 -36.54 -36.70
C GLN A 303 -35.90 -35.88 -36.65
N GLN A 304 -35.92 -34.58 -36.34
CA GLN A 304 -36.46 -33.63 -37.32
C GLN A 304 -35.65 -32.32 -37.35
N ASP A 305 -35.82 -31.57 -38.43
CA ASP A 305 -34.88 -30.57 -38.94
C ASP A 305 -35.28 -29.13 -38.55
N MET A 306 -34.29 -28.24 -38.43
CA MET A 306 -34.43 -26.81 -38.13
C MET A 306 -33.45 -25.94 -38.94
N SER A 307 -33.01 -26.42 -40.11
CA SER A 307 -32.13 -25.69 -41.04
C SER A 307 -32.82 -24.50 -41.74
N ASP A 308 -33.00 -23.38 -41.03
CA ASP A 308 -33.43 -22.11 -41.64
C ASP A 308 -32.91 -20.82 -40.96
N TYR A 309 -31.99 -20.93 -39.98
CA TYR A 309 -31.12 -19.82 -39.57
C TYR A 309 -29.66 -20.30 -39.54
N PRO A 310 -28.70 -19.49 -40.03
CA PRO A 310 -27.30 -19.88 -40.04
C PRO A 310 -26.68 -19.72 -38.64
N ASP A 311 -26.44 -20.83 -37.96
CA ASP A 311 -25.51 -20.92 -36.82
C ASP A 311 -24.07 -20.69 -37.28
N TYR A 312 -23.77 -19.45 -37.67
CA TYR A 312 -22.42 -18.95 -37.87
C TYR A 312 -22.04 -18.02 -36.72
N VAL A 313 -21.90 -18.62 -35.53
CA VAL A 313 -20.82 -18.18 -34.65
C VAL A 313 -19.53 -18.64 -35.35
N PRO A 314 -18.68 -17.74 -35.87
CA PRO A 314 -17.40 -18.15 -36.39
C PRO A 314 -16.60 -18.82 -35.28
N GLU A 315 -16.03 -19.99 -35.53
CA GLU A 315 -14.86 -20.46 -34.79
C GLU A 315 -13.76 -19.41 -34.94
N VAL A 316 -13.59 -18.57 -33.93
CA VAL A 316 -12.50 -17.60 -33.90
C VAL A 316 -11.22 -18.40 -33.71
N GLN A 317 -10.52 -18.63 -34.81
CA GLN A 317 -9.16 -19.17 -34.79
C GLN A 317 -8.26 -18.17 -34.08
N GLU A 318 -8.03 -18.37 -32.78
CA GLU A 318 -7.22 -17.45 -31.96
C GLU A 318 -5.76 -17.46 -32.41
N LYS A 319 -5.45 -16.57 -33.35
CA LYS A 319 -4.11 -16.16 -33.75
C LYS A 319 -3.68 -14.85 -33.07
N GLY A 320 -4.36 -14.49 -31.98
CA GLY A 320 -4.07 -13.32 -31.16
C GLY A 320 -4.11 -13.66 -29.68
N LEU A 321 -3.56 -12.76 -28.88
CA LEU A 321 -3.72 -12.72 -27.43
C LEU A 321 -5.19 -12.45 -27.06
N SER A 322 -5.59 -12.87 -25.87
CA SER A 322 -6.90 -12.51 -25.30
C SER A 322 -7.06 -10.99 -25.14
N PHE A 323 -8.29 -10.50 -24.97
CA PHE A 323 -8.57 -9.07 -24.85
C PHE A 323 -7.82 -8.41 -23.68
N THR A 324 -7.76 -9.07 -22.52
CA THR A 324 -7.05 -8.61 -21.31
C THR A 324 -5.55 -8.47 -21.56
N GLU A 325 -4.91 -9.52 -22.07
CA GLU A 325 -3.47 -9.52 -22.41
C GLU A 325 -3.14 -8.51 -23.51
N TRP A 326 -3.99 -8.40 -24.53
CA TRP A 326 -3.82 -7.44 -25.61
C TRP A 326 -3.93 -5.99 -25.12
N ILE A 327 -4.90 -5.69 -24.24
CA ILE A 327 -5.00 -4.39 -23.57
C ILE A 327 -3.69 -4.10 -22.81
N ALA A 328 -3.26 -5.03 -21.95
CA ALA A 328 -2.06 -4.88 -21.12
C ALA A 328 -0.81 -4.63 -21.99
N LYS A 329 -0.62 -5.42 -23.06
CA LYS A 329 0.52 -5.33 -23.97
C LYS A 329 0.49 -4.09 -24.87
N LYS A 330 -0.69 -3.62 -25.29
CA LYS A 330 -0.85 -2.48 -26.21
C LYS A 330 -0.77 -1.13 -25.50
N TYR A 331 -1.29 -1.03 -24.28
CA TYR A 331 -1.36 0.23 -23.52
C TYR A 331 -0.40 0.29 -22.33
N GLY A 332 0.27 -0.81 -21.98
CA GLY A 332 1.21 -0.87 -20.85
C GLY A 332 0.54 -0.83 -19.47
N MET A 333 -0.76 -1.15 -19.40
CA MET A 333 -1.58 -1.12 -18.18
C MET A 333 -2.85 -1.96 -18.35
N GLY A 334 -3.38 -2.50 -17.24
CA GLY A 334 -4.54 -3.38 -17.23
C GLY A 334 -5.86 -2.71 -17.67
N GLN A 335 -6.86 -3.53 -17.98
CA GLN A 335 -8.18 -3.04 -18.42
C GLN A 335 -8.89 -2.22 -17.33
N TYR A 336 -8.80 -2.64 -16.07
CA TYR A 336 -9.40 -1.93 -14.95
C TYR A 336 -8.69 -0.58 -14.71
N THR A 337 -7.35 -0.54 -14.81
CA THR A 337 -6.60 0.72 -14.81
C THR A 337 -7.07 1.71 -15.91
N LEU A 338 -7.43 1.24 -17.11
CA LEU A 338 -7.98 2.10 -18.17
C LEU A 338 -9.43 2.50 -17.92
N ILE A 339 -10.29 1.57 -17.50
CA ILE A 339 -11.69 1.84 -17.13
C ILE A 339 -11.75 2.88 -16.01
N GLY A 340 -10.93 2.73 -14.97
CA GLY A 340 -10.81 3.71 -13.89
C GLY A 340 -10.27 5.08 -14.33
N LYS A 341 -9.50 5.16 -15.43
CA LYS A 341 -9.12 6.46 -16.03
C LYS A 341 -10.29 7.10 -16.76
N GLU A 342 -11.11 6.33 -17.48
CA GLU A 342 -12.32 6.82 -18.13
C GLU A 342 -13.34 7.32 -17.08
N VAL A 343 -13.60 6.55 -16.03
CA VAL A 343 -14.46 6.95 -14.91
C VAL A 343 -13.95 8.23 -14.23
N ARG A 344 -12.63 8.34 -13.98
CA ARG A 344 -12.04 9.57 -13.42
C ARG A 344 -12.13 10.77 -14.37
N ALA A 345 -12.04 10.57 -15.68
CA ALA A 345 -12.24 11.63 -16.67
C ALA A 345 -13.70 12.12 -16.70
N VAL A 346 -14.68 11.22 -16.60
CA VAL A 346 -16.11 11.57 -16.46
C VAL A 346 -16.35 12.35 -15.16
N ILE A 347 -15.80 11.89 -14.04
CA ILE A 347 -15.92 12.57 -12.73
C ILE A 347 -15.30 13.98 -12.79
N ALA A 348 -14.10 14.14 -13.36
CA ALA A 348 -13.46 15.45 -13.50
C ALA A 348 -14.30 16.40 -14.38
N SER A 349 -14.73 15.94 -15.56
CA SER A 349 -15.59 16.69 -16.49
C SER A 349 -16.90 17.14 -15.82
N GLU A 350 -17.55 16.28 -15.06
CA GLU A 350 -18.78 16.61 -14.34
C GLU A 350 -18.54 17.57 -13.16
N LEU A 351 -17.43 17.44 -12.43
CA LEU A 351 -17.09 18.40 -11.38
C LEU A 351 -16.76 19.79 -11.95
N GLU A 352 -16.10 19.87 -13.11
CA GLU A 352 -15.88 21.13 -13.81
C GLU A 352 -17.19 21.75 -14.30
N ALA A 353 -18.01 20.98 -15.02
CA ALA A 353 -19.29 21.43 -15.58
C ALA A 353 -20.27 21.95 -14.51
N ASN A 354 -20.33 21.26 -13.37
CA ASN A 354 -21.26 21.56 -12.27
C ASN A 354 -20.63 22.38 -11.13
N LYS A 355 -19.43 22.95 -11.32
CA LYS A 355 -18.72 23.82 -10.35
C LYS A 355 -18.51 23.16 -8.98
N GLY A 356 -18.01 21.93 -8.97
CA GLY A 356 -17.71 21.15 -7.77
C GLY A 356 -18.92 20.46 -7.12
N LYS A 357 -20.13 20.57 -7.70
CA LYS A 357 -21.31 19.83 -7.24
C LYS A 357 -21.49 18.56 -8.07
N MET A 358 -21.54 17.40 -7.42
CA MET A 358 -21.88 16.15 -8.10
C MET A 358 -23.35 16.18 -8.57
N PRO A 359 -23.68 15.73 -9.79
CA PRO A 359 -25.07 15.56 -10.21
C PRO A 359 -25.78 14.47 -9.38
N CYS A 360 -27.10 14.32 -9.49
CA CYS A 360 -27.81 13.32 -8.68
C CYS A 360 -27.41 11.88 -9.08
N PRO A 361 -27.55 10.87 -8.19
CA PRO A 361 -27.00 9.53 -8.43
C PRO A 361 -27.41 8.91 -9.78
N ALA A 362 -28.69 9.02 -10.18
CA ALA A 362 -29.17 8.49 -11.45
C ALA A 362 -28.61 9.25 -12.67
N GLU A 363 -28.37 10.55 -12.59
CA GLU A 363 -27.72 11.32 -13.66
C GLU A 363 -26.23 10.95 -13.78
N TRP A 364 -25.56 10.74 -12.65
CA TRP A 364 -24.17 10.29 -12.61
C TRP A 364 -24.01 8.88 -13.19
N GLU A 365 -24.83 7.93 -12.73
CA GLU A 365 -24.91 6.55 -13.22
C GLU A 365 -25.09 6.50 -14.74
N ASN A 366 -26.08 7.23 -15.27
CA ASN A 366 -26.31 7.32 -16.71
C ASN A 366 -25.08 7.86 -17.46
N LYS A 367 -24.37 8.86 -16.92
CA LYS A 367 -23.20 9.45 -17.58
C LYS A 367 -21.99 8.51 -17.58
N VAL A 368 -21.72 7.84 -16.46
CA VAL A 368 -20.65 6.82 -16.36
C VAL A 368 -20.94 5.65 -17.31
N THR A 369 -22.15 5.10 -17.28
CA THR A 369 -22.56 3.98 -18.15
C THR A 369 -22.47 4.34 -19.64
N ASN A 370 -22.89 5.53 -20.05
CA ASN A 370 -22.75 5.99 -21.44
C ASN A 370 -21.28 6.13 -21.87
N ALA A 371 -20.42 6.72 -21.04
CA ALA A 371 -19.00 6.87 -21.34
C ALA A 371 -18.29 5.51 -21.46
N LEU A 372 -18.54 4.60 -20.51
CA LEU A 372 -18.00 3.25 -20.52
C LEU A 372 -18.50 2.45 -21.74
N SER A 373 -19.77 2.58 -22.13
CA SER A 373 -20.30 1.94 -23.33
C SER A 373 -19.57 2.40 -24.60
N VAL A 374 -19.34 3.71 -24.75
CA VAL A 374 -18.56 4.27 -25.87
C VAL A 374 -17.10 3.80 -25.84
N TRP A 375 -16.48 3.76 -24.66
CA TRP A 375 -15.11 3.27 -24.48
C TRP A 375 -14.97 1.79 -24.87
N VAL A 376 -15.89 0.92 -24.39
CA VAL A 376 -15.94 -0.51 -24.72
C VAL A 376 -16.10 -0.69 -26.23
N MET A 377 -17.08 -0.03 -26.85
CA MET A 377 -17.27 -0.09 -28.31
C MET A 377 -16.00 0.31 -29.09
N GLY A 378 -15.26 1.30 -28.60
CA GLY A 378 -13.96 1.69 -29.14
C GLY A 378 -12.91 0.57 -29.03
N LYS A 379 -12.74 -0.01 -27.83
CA LYS A 379 -11.74 -1.06 -27.58
C LYS A 379 -12.06 -2.39 -28.23
N THR A 380 -13.32 -2.81 -28.27
CA THR A 380 -13.76 -4.00 -29.01
C THR A 380 -13.43 -3.84 -30.50
N LYS A 381 -13.66 -2.67 -31.10
CA LYS A 381 -13.31 -2.40 -32.50
C LYS A 381 -11.80 -2.42 -32.74
N GLU A 382 -11.01 -1.81 -31.86
CA GLU A 382 -9.54 -1.86 -31.95
C GLU A 382 -8.99 -3.29 -31.77
N TYR A 383 -9.65 -4.14 -30.97
CA TYR A 383 -9.30 -5.55 -30.77
C TYR A 383 -9.69 -6.43 -31.98
N GLN A 384 -10.87 -6.20 -32.56
CA GLN A 384 -11.28 -6.85 -33.82
C GLN A 384 -10.30 -6.56 -34.97
N GLN A 385 -9.75 -5.34 -35.03
CA GLN A 385 -8.69 -5.01 -35.98
C GLN A 385 -7.39 -5.78 -35.71
N TYR A 386 -7.02 -5.98 -34.44
CA TYR A 386 -5.86 -6.79 -34.06
C TYR A 386 -6.03 -8.26 -34.46
N LEU A 387 -7.20 -8.87 -34.22
CA LEU A 387 -7.49 -10.26 -34.64
C LEU A 387 -7.56 -10.44 -36.17
N GLN A 388 -7.53 -9.34 -36.94
CA GLN A 388 -7.50 -9.31 -38.41
C GLN A 388 -6.12 -8.93 -38.98
N SER A 389 -5.10 -8.76 -38.13
CA SER A 389 -3.74 -8.29 -38.50
C SER A 389 -2.69 -9.40 -38.54
#